data_AF-A0A2T1FWN0-F1
#
_entry.id   AF-A0A2T1FWN0-F1
#
_cell.length_a   1.000
_cell.length_b   1.000
_cell.length_c   1.000
_cell.angle_alpha   90.00
_cell.angle_beta   90.00
_cell.angle_gamma   90.00
#
_symmetry.space_group_name_H-M   'P 1'
#
loop_
_entity.id
_entity.type
_entity.pdbx_description
1 polymer ?
#
loop_
_entity_poly.entity_id
_entity_poly.type
_entity_poly.pdbx_seq_one_letter_code
_entity_poly.pdbx_strand_id
1 'polypeptide(L)'
;MNFKLLSLAVSGIVTIGIAASPAAVVAASQGRPEADLKEFNSVHSPGAIAQNNAEEQINIRVYEKASPAVVTVDTDKSNGSGTIISPDGMVLTNAHVVSAGGTVNIILSDGKKVVADVVGFGEDGLDLAVVKIRGQNNLPTIPLARPGSIKVGQQAFAIGNPFGQFQGTLTVGIVSRIDPQRGLIQTDAAINPGNSGGPLLNSSGELIGVNTSIFTRGQGGGNIGIGFAIAVDKVPAFLTAVREGRAPRVAQRRSPFGNKSPQKLALNGPALSGLLTEKSSILPADNSFFDLYSFEGKAGQQIIIEMKSQEIDPYLILLGPNQREIAQDDDGAGSKNARITVRLPADGTYTLLANSYQARQSGAYTLELKASAPTQPSRAILQEQGALVAGGPVLPSDKSLYREYTFEGRSGQSVSISLESTDFDAYVAIFGPNGRLLGENDDASDSTKNAFLSITLPATGRYRVVVNAYDASGRGRYALTIR
;
A
#
# COMPACT_ATOMS: atom_id res chain seq x y z
N MET A 1 -1.92 10.48 -3.11
CA MET A 1 -3.29 10.70 -2.61
C MET A 1 -3.65 12.14 -2.87
N ASN A 2 -4.61 12.39 -3.78
CA ASN A 2 -5.30 13.66 -3.82
C ASN A 2 -6.28 13.66 -2.64
N PHE A 3 -6.02 14.47 -1.62
CA PHE A 3 -6.98 14.67 -0.55
C PHE A 3 -8.22 15.36 -1.14
N LYS A 4 -9.38 14.72 -1.04
CA LYS A 4 -10.65 15.32 -1.42
C LYS A 4 -11.03 16.35 -0.36
N LEU A 5 -10.65 17.61 -0.53
CA LEU A 5 -11.03 18.67 0.41
C LEU A 5 -12.54 18.91 0.37
N LEU A 6 -13.26 18.49 1.42
CA LEU A 6 -14.64 18.92 1.64
C LEU A 6 -14.66 20.34 2.21
N SER A 7 -15.04 21.31 1.38
CA SER A 7 -15.44 22.65 1.80
C SER A 7 -16.97 22.74 1.81
N LEU A 8 -17.57 22.63 2.99
CA LEU A 8 -18.99 22.89 3.20
C LEU A 8 -19.12 24.23 3.94
N ALA A 9 -19.61 25.25 3.24
CA ALA A 9 -19.84 26.57 3.84
C ALA A 9 -20.91 26.47 4.93
N VAL A 10 -20.56 26.82 6.16
CA VAL A 10 -21.53 26.95 7.27
C VAL A 10 -22.32 28.24 7.03
N SER A 11 -23.55 28.12 6.52
CA SER A 11 -24.44 29.27 6.35
C SER A 11 -25.09 29.62 7.69
N GLY A 12 -24.32 30.30 8.55
CA GLY A 12 -24.84 30.93 9.76
C GLY A 12 -25.34 32.34 9.43
N ILE A 13 -26.66 32.52 9.30
CA ILE A 13 -27.26 33.87 9.26
C ILE A 13 -27.17 34.44 10.69
N VAL A 14 -26.23 35.36 10.89
CA VAL A 14 -26.21 36.26 12.05
C VAL A 14 -26.52 37.66 11.56
N THR A 15 -27.74 38.10 11.84
CA THR A 15 -28.19 39.48 11.63
C THR A 15 -27.77 40.31 12.84
N ILE A 16 -26.66 41.05 12.76
CA ILE A 16 -26.39 42.18 13.67
C ILE A 16 -25.77 43.33 12.88
N GLY A 17 -26.30 44.53 13.16
CA GLY A 17 -26.15 45.76 12.39
C GLY A 17 -24.79 46.47 12.45
N ILE A 18 -24.79 47.52 11.64
CA ILE A 18 -23.69 48.35 11.13
C ILE A 18 -22.94 49.12 12.21
N ALA A 19 -21.61 49.18 12.09
CA ALA A 19 -20.82 50.39 12.31
C ALA A 19 -19.52 50.32 11.49
N ALA A 20 -19.31 51.33 10.63
CA ALA A 20 -18.20 51.42 9.70
C ALA A 20 -16.93 52.04 10.32
N SER A 21 -15.75 51.61 9.86
CA SER A 21 -14.60 52.48 9.54
C SER A 21 -13.51 51.69 8.76
N PRO A 22 -12.74 52.34 7.87
CA PRO A 22 -11.98 51.66 6.82
C PRO A 22 -10.49 51.50 7.13
N ALA A 23 -9.87 50.37 6.78
CA ALA A 23 -8.45 50.32 6.41
C ALA A 23 -8.04 48.95 5.83
N ALA A 24 -7.26 49.02 4.74
CA ALA A 24 -6.37 48.01 4.16
C ALA A 24 -7.00 46.79 3.45
N VAL A 25 -7.25 46.98 2.14
CA VAL A 25 -7.34 45.90 1.16
C VAL A 25 -5.94 45.30 0.97
N VAL A 26 -5.73 44.08 1.47
CA VAL A 26 -4.65 43.21 0.98
C VAL A 26 -5.25 42.35 -0.12
N ALA A 27 -4.91 42.68 -1.36
CA ALA A 27 -5.25 41.87 -2.52
C ALA A 27 -4.50 40.53 -2.43
N ALA A 28 -5.20 39.46 -2.01
CA ALA A 28 -4.74 38.11 -2.21
C ALA A 28 -4.86 37.79 -3.70
N SER A 29 -3.71 37.59 -4.36
CA SER A 29 -3.63 37.20 -5.76
C SER A 29 -4.34 35.86 -6.00
N GLN A 30 -5.05 35.81 -7.10
CA GLN A 30 -5.84 34.66 -7.54
C GLN A 30 -4.98 33.47 -7.95
N GLY A 31 -5.52 32.27 -7.68
CA GLY A 31 -5.43 31.08 -8.53
C GLY A 31 -4.02 30.54 -8.83
N ARG A 32 -3.57 29.55 -8.06
CA ARG A 32 -2.65 28.55 -8.61
C ARG A 32 -3.48 27.59 -9.48
N PRO A 33 -3.16 27.40 -10.77
CA PRO A 33 -3.81 26.37 -11.56
C PRO A 33 -3.38 25.00 -11.02
N GLU A 34 -4.34 24.17 -10.62
CA GLU A 34 -4.13 22.73 -10.50
C GLU A 34 -3.79 22.20 -11.89
N ALA A 35 -2.63 21.56 -12.02
CA ALA A 35 -2.22 20.94 -13.27
C ALA A 35 -3.15 19.73 -13.55
N ASP A 36 -3.86 19.77 -14.67
CA ASP A 36 -4.65 18.65 -15.16
C ASP A 36 -3.71 17.52 -15.63
N LEU A 37 -3.68 16.43 -14.87
CA LEU A 37 -2.78 15.29 -15.10
C LEU A 37 -3.21 14.39 -16.28
N LYS A 38 -4.32 14.72 -16.96
CA LYS A 38 -4.84 13.92 -18.08
C LYS A 38 -4.18 14.19 -19.43
N GLU A 39 -3.37 15.24 -19.55
CA GLU A 39 -2.78 15.67 -20.84
C GLU A 39 -1.45 14.99 -21.20
N PHE A 40 -0.88 14.14 -20.33
CA PHE A 40 0.46 13.56 -20.53
C PHE A 40 0.56 12.42 -21.57
N ASN A 41 -0.55 11.92 -22.10
CA ASN A 41 -0.54 10.74 -22.99
C ASN A 41 -0.27 11.04 -24.47
N SER A 42 -0.02 12.29 -24.86
CA SER A 42 0.33 12.62 -26.25
C SER A 42 1.31 13.78 -26.35
N VAL A 43 2.60 13.48 -26.27
CA VAL A 43 3.64 14.38 -26.77
C VAL A 43 4.62 13.58 -27.62
N HIS A 44 4.44 13.65 -28.94
CA HIS A 44 5.59 13.55 -29.84
C HIS A 44 6.39 14.83 -29.63
N SER A 45 7.53 14.75 -28.94
CA SER A 45 8.41 15.90 -28.78
C SER A 45 9.07 16.24 -30.14
N PRO A 46 8.83 17.44 -30.70
CA PRO A 46 9.67 17.97 -31.78
C PRO A 46 11.11 18.10 -31.23
N GLY A 47 12.10 17.69 -32.02
CA GLY A 47 13.50 17.49 -31.63
C GLY A 47 14.00 18.37 -30.49
N ALA A 48 14.33 17.74 -29.36
CA ALA A 48 14.82 18.43 -28.18
C ALA A 48 16.16 19.13 -28.45
N ILE A 49 16.30 20.37 -27.98
CA ILE A 49 17.60 21.02 -27.81
C ILE A 49 18.25 20.38 -26.57
N ALA A 50 18.85 19.20 -26.72
CA ALA A 50 19.63 18.61 -25.65
C ALA A 50 20.81 19.54 -25.33
N GLN A 51 21.02 19.85 -24.05
CA GLN A 51 22.28 20.48 -23.65
C GLN A 51 23.40 19.42 -23.76
N ASN A 52 24.61 19.83 -24.12
CA ASN A 52 25.77 18.94 -24.28
C ASN A 52 26.28 18.32 -22.96
N ASN A 53 25.42 18.07 -21.97
CA ASN A 53 25.76 17.43 -20.71
C ASN A 53 25.78 15.90 -20.88
N ALA A 54 26.91 15.27 -20.56
CA ALA A 54 27.09 13.83 -20.67
C ALA A 54 26.07 13.01 -19.86
N GLU A 55 25.64 13.51 -18.69
CA GLU A 55 24.66 12.81 -17.85
C GLU A 55 23.28 12.78 -18.50
N GLU A 56 22.81 13.92 -19.03
CA GLU A 56 21.53 14.02 -19.73
C GLU A 56 21.50 13.08 -20.95
N GLN A 57 22.60 13.02 -21.70
CA GLN A 57 22.74 12.10 -22.83
C GLN A 57 22.71 10.63 -22.43
N ILE A 58 23.23 10.27 -21.24
CA ILE A 58 23.11 8.92 -20.70
C ILE A 58 21.65 8.63 -20.35
N ASN A 59 20.96 9.55 -19.68
CA ASN A 59 19.55 9.38 -19.30
C ASN A 59 18.67 9.13 -20.53
N ILE A 60 18.81 9.97 -21.56
CA ILE A 60 18.06 9.85 -22.83
C ILE A 60 18.35 8.49 -23.49
N ARG A 61 19.63 8.15 -23.65
CA ARG A 61 20.02 6.89 -24.31
C ARG A 61 19.52 5.66 -23.58
N VAL A 62 19.63 5.63 -22.25
CA VAL A 62 19.14 4.50 -21.43
C VAL A 62 17.63 4.38 -21.60
N TYR A 63 16.90 5.49 -21.55
CA TYR A 63 15.45 5.50 -21.71
C TYR A 63 15.00 5.03 -23.10
N GLU A 64 15.53 5.60 -24.16
CA GLU A 64 15.19 5.23 -25.56
C GLU A 64 15.49 3.76 -25.84
N LYS A 65 16.61 3.25 -25.31
CA LYS A 65 17.00 1.84 -25.47
C LYS A 65 16.10 0.89 -24.69
N ALA A 66 15.73 1.24 -23.47
CA ALA A 66 15.11 0.31 -22.52
C ALA A 66 13.58 0.39 -22.48
N SER A 67 12.99 1.59 -22.57
CA SER A 67 11.54 1.78 -22.41
C SER A 67 10.67 0.93 -23.33
N PRO A 68 11.05 0.59 -24.59
CA PRO A 68 10.25 -0.31 -25.42
C PRO A 68 10.11 -1.74 -24.87
N ALA A 69 11.06 -2.17 -24.03
CA ALA A 69 11.08 -3.48 -23.40
C ALA A 69 10.47 -3.49 -21.99
N VAL A 70 9.98 -2.35 -21.50
CA VAL A 70 9.30 -2.24 -20.20
C VAL A 70 7.80 -2.28 -20.42
N VAL A 71 7.13 -3.17 -19.69
CA VAL A 71 5.69 -3.43 -19.85
C VAL A 71 4.95 -3.17 -18.54
N THR A 72 3.66 -2.88 -18.66
CA THR A 72 2.75 -2.93 -17.50
C THR A 72 2.21 -4.36 -17.38
N VAL A 73 2.25 -4.89 -16.16
CA VAL A 73 1.60 -6.14 -15.79
C VAL A 73 0.29 -5.79 -15.10
N ASP A 74 -0.82 -6.15 -15.75
CA ASP A 74 -2.17 -5.79 -15.35
C ASP A 74 -2.94 -7.06 -14.97
N THR A 75 -3.35 -7.13 -13.71
CA THR A 75 -4.16 -8.22 -13.16
C THR A 75 -5.42 -7.64 -12.53
N ASP A 76 -6.46 -8.44 -12.36
CA ASP A 76 -7.73 -7.97 -11.76
C ASP A 76 -7.59 -7.41 -10.33
N LYS A 77 -6.45 -7.67 -9.66
CA LYS A 77 -6.21 -7.34 -8.25
C LYS A 77 -4.98 -6.47 -8.00
N SER A 78 -4.13 -6.27 -9.01
CA SER A 78 -2.82 -5.62 -8.86
C SER A 78 -2.31 -5.12 -10.20
N ASN A 79 -1.65 -3.98 -10.18
CA ASN A 79 -0.90 -3.44 -11.30
C ASN A 79 0.58 -3.33 -10.91
N GLY A 80 1.46 -3.69 -11.84
CA GLY A 80 2.90 -3.58 -11.68
C GLY A 80 3.59 -3.40 -13.02
N SER A 81 4.89 -3.56 -13.00
CA SER A 81 5.76 -3.44 -14.16
C SER A 81 6.45 -4.78 -14.47
N GLY A 82 7.03 -4.88 -15.66
CA GLY A 82 7.77 -6.05 -16.09
C GLY A 82 8.86 -5.68 -17.09
N THR A 83 9.85 -6.57 -17.23
CA THR A 83 10.97 -6.43 -18.15
C THR A 83 10.93 -7.55 -19.18
N ILE A 84 10.81 -7.24 -20.46
CA ILE A 84 10.97 -8.23 -21.54
C ILE A 84 12.45 -8.61 -21.62
N ILE A 85 12.76 -9.88 -21.35
CA ILE A 85 14.14 -10.42 -21.29
C ILE A 85 14.46 -11.38 -22.44
N SER A 86 13.47 -11.69 -23.29
CA SER A 86 13.69 -12.50 -24.49
C SER A 86 12.76 -12.08 -25.65
N PRO A 87 13.21 -12.18 -26.91
CA PRO A 87 12.43 -11.70 -28.06
C PRO A 87 11.13 -12.47 -28.29
N ASP A 88 11.05 -13.70 -27.79
CA ASP A 88 9.86 -14.54 -27.83
C ASP A 88 8.86 -14.21 -26.69
N GLY A 89 9.13 -13.19 -25.87
CA GLY A 89 8.17 -12.65 -24.92
C GLY A 89 8.21 -13.25 -23.51
N MET A 90 9.36 -13.71 -23.03
CA MET A 90 9.53 -13.90 -21.58
C MET A 90 9.66 -12.53 -20.91
N VAL A 91 8.85 -12.31 -19.88
CA VAL A 91 8.83 -11.09 -19.08
C VAL A 91 9.16 -11.44 -17.64
N LEU A 92 10.18 -10.79 -17.08
CA LEU A 92 10.53 -10.85 -15.67
C LEU A 92 9.72 -9.81 -14.88
N THR A 93 9.14 -10.21 -13.76
CA THR A 93 8.39 -9.33 -12.84
C THR A 93 8.51 -9.85 -11.40
N ASN A 94 7.83 -9.25 -10.44
CA ASN A 94 7.76 -9.77 -9.07
C ASN A 94 6.67 -10.84 -8.91
N ALA A 95 6.88 -11.75 -7.97
CA ALA A 95 5.91 -12.79 -7.64
C ALA A 95 4.64 -12.21 -7.04
N HIS A 96 4.74 -11.18 -6.20
CA HIS A 96 3.56 -10.57 -5.58
C HIS A 96 2.60 -9.92 -6.59
N VAL A 97 3.13 -9.36 -7.68
CA VAL A 97 2.35 -8.73 -8.77
C VAL A 97 1.46 -9.76 -9.47
N VAL A 98 1.95 -10.99 -9.65
CA VAL A 98 1.24 -12.07 -10.37
C VAL A 98 0.87 -13.25 -9.46
N SER A 99 0.72 -12.99 -8.16
CA SER A 99 0.59 -14.03 -7.12
C SER A 99 -0.65 -14.91 -7.25
N ALA A 100 -1.69 -14.46 -7.94
CA ALA A 100 -2.86 -15.26 -8.27
C ALA A 100 -2.54 -16.44 -9.22
N GLY A 101 -1.42 -16.37 -9.94
CA GLY A 101 -1.05 -17.36 -10.96
C GLY A 101 -1.96 -17.31 -12.19
N GLY A 102 -1.84 -18.32 -13.06
CA GLY A 102 -2.69 -18.45 -14.25
C GLY A 102 -2.30 -17.50 -15.37
N THR A 103 -3.25 -16.67 -15.81
CA THR A 103 -3.08 -15.73 -16.94
C THR A 103 -3.14 -14.28 -16.46
N VAL A 104 -2.31 -13.43 -17.06
CA VAL A 104 -2.28 -11.99 -16.80
C VAL A 104 -2.36 -11.21 -18.11
N ASN A 105 -2.74 -9.93 -18.02
CA ASN A 105 -2.63 -9.02 -19.15
C ASN A 105 -1.29 -8.28 -19.10
N ILE A 106 -0.69 -8.07 -20.26
CA ILE A 106 0.51 -7.27 -20.45
C ILE A 106 0.15 -6.11 -21.36
N ILE A 107 0.47 -4.89 -20.96
CA ILE A 107 0.36 -3.69 -21.81
C ILE A 107 1.77 -3.34 -22.25
N LEU A 108 2.02 -3.46 -23.56
CA LEU A 108 3.30 -3.15 -24.19
C LEU A 108 3.54 -1.64 -24.21
N SER A 109 4.76 -1.21 -24.54
CA SER A 109 5.14 0.21 -24.60
C SER A 109 4.37 1.01 -25.65
N ASP A 110 3.82 0.35 -26.67
CA ASP A 110 2.95 0.93 -27.69
C ASP A 110 1.47 0.99 -27.27
N GLY A 111 1.16 0.61 -26.02
CA GLY A 111 -0.19 0.55 -25.46
C GLY A 111 -0.97 -0.72 -25.82
N LYS A 112 -0.40 -1.63 -26.63
CA LYS A 112 -1.09 -2.87 -27.02
C LYS A 112 -1.23 -3.80 -25.81
N LYS A 113 -2.48 -4.20 -25.53
CA LYS A 113 -2.81 -5.20 -24.51
C LYS A 113 -2.71 -6.61 -25.10
N VAL A 114 -1.94 -7.49 -24.46
CA VAL A 114 -1.72 -8.88 -24.86
C VAL A 114 -1.85 -9.81 -23.65
N VAL A 115 -2.16 -11.09 -23.88
CA VAL A 115 -2.30 -12.08 -22.81
C VAL A 115 -0.96 -12.80 -22.59
N ALA A 116 -0.62 -13.04 -21.33
CA ALA A 116 0.54 -13.82 -20.93
C ALA A 116 0.19 -14.90 -19.90
N ASP A 117 0.94 -15.99 -19.92
CA ASP A 117 0.85 -17.09 -18.96
C ASP A 117 1.90 -16.93 -17.88
N VAL A 118 1.55 -17.13 -16.61
CA VAL A 118 2.54 -17.22 -15.53
C VAL A 118 3.26 -18.56 -15.64
N VAL A 119 4.57 -18.53 -15.94
CA VAL A 119 5.34 -19.74 -16.26
C VAL A 119 6.27 -20.22 -15.16
N GLY A 120 6.55 -19.39 -14.15
CA GLY A 120 7.30 -19.83 -12.99
C GLY A 120 7.48 -18.75 -11.94
N PHE A 121 7.62 -19.17 -10.70
CA PHE A 121 7.91 -18.34 -9.53
C PHE A 121 9.28 -18.67 -8.97
N GLY A 122 9.91 -17.72 -8.30
CA GLY A 122 11.16 -17.92 -7.58
C GLY A 122 11.01 -18.96 -6.47
N GLU A 123 12.01 -19.81 -6.30
CA GLU A 123 12.10 -20.75 -5.19
C GLU A 123 12.41 -20.04 -3.88
N ASP A 124 12.10 -20.71 -2.77
CA ASP A 124 12.30 -20.21 -1.42
C ASP A 124 11.77 -18.79 -1.26
N GLY A 125 10.55 -18.52 -1.75
CA GLY A 125 9.91 -17.20 -1.67
C GLY A 125 10.77 -16.02 -2.14
N LEU A 126 11.67 -16.25 -3.10
CA LEU A 126 12.25 -15.20 -3.92
C LEU A 126 11.12 -14.51 -4.69
N ASP A 127 10.94 -13.21 -4.47
CA ASP A 127 9.86 -12.41 -5.07
C ASP A 127 10.12 -12.09 -6.54
N LEU A 128 10.36 -13.12 -7.35
CA LEU A 128 10.47 -13.06 -8.80
C LEU A 128 9.46 -14.00 -9.44
N ALA A 129 8.94 -13.60 -10.59
CA ALA A 129 8.14 -14.44 -11.46
C ALA A 129 8.52 -14.20 -12.92
N VAL A 130 8.28 -15.21 -13.75
CA VAL A 130 8.30 -15.05 -15.21
C VAL A 130 6.89 -15.26 -15.73
N VAL A 131 6.48 -14.36 -16.62
CA VAL A 131 5.31 -14.54 -17.47
C VAL A 131 5.72 -14.65 -18.93
N LYS A 132 4.92 -15.34 -19.73
CA LYS A 132 5.18 -15.62 -21.14
C LYS A 132 4.07 -15.06 -21.99
N ILE A 133 4.38 -14.02 -22.78
CA ILE A 133 3.43 -13.43 -23.72
C ILE A 133 3.09 -14.47 -24.81
N ARG A 134 1.80 -14.62 -25.11
CA ARG A 134 1.33 -15.57 -26.13
C ARG A 134 1.53 -15.01 -27.54
N GLY A 135 2.07 -15.84 -28.43
CA GLY A 135 2.06 -15.60 -29.88
C GLY A 135 2.82 -14.34 -30.35
N GLN A 136 3.80 -13.86 -29.58
CA GLN A 136 4.67 -12.75 -29.98
C GLN A 136 6.10 -13.25 -30.18
N ASN A 137 6.76 -12.72 -31.21
CA ASN A 137 8.17 -12.93 -31.52
C ASN A 137 8.76 -11.58 -31.94
N ASN A 138 10.08 -11.40 -31.81
CA ASN A 138 10.81 -10.16 -32.12
C ASN A 138 10.46 -8.96 -31.23
N LEU A 139 10.14 -9.19 -29.96
CA LEU A 139 9.97 -8.12 -28.99
C LEU A 139 11.32 -7.48 -28.62
N PRO A 140 11.35 -6.17 -28.32
CA PRO A 140 12.54 -5.52 -27.75
C PRO A 140 12.88 -6.14 -26.39
N THR A 141 14.17 -6.17 -26.04
CA THR A 141 14.63 -6.82 -24.81
C THR A 141 15.64 -5.96 -24.07
N ILE A 142 15.62 -6.07 -22.73
CA ILE A 142 16.70 -5.55 -21.88
C ILE A 142 17.68 -6.69 -21.56
N PRO A 143 18.99 -6.54 -21.86
CA PRO A 143 20.00 -7.52 -21.48
C PRO A 143 20.25 -7.51 -19.97
N LEU A 144 20.63 -8.66 -19.42
CA LEU A 144 21.04 -8.77 -18.03
C LEU A 144 22.48 -8.28 -17.86
N ALA A 145 22.73 -7.48 -16.82
CA ALA A 145 24.10 -7.18 -16.42
C ALA A 145 24.80 -8.45 -15.88
N ARG A 146 26.12 -8.46 -15.90
CA ARG A 146 26.90 -9.58 -15.35
C ARG A 146 26.70 -9.66 -13.82
N PRO A 147 26.41 -10.85 -13.24
CA PRO A 147 26.42 -11.01 -11.78
C PRO A 147 27.74 -10.53 -11.15
N GLY A 148 27.66 -9.92 -9.98
CA GLY A 148 28.81 -9.32 -9.28
C GLY A 148 29.35 -8.01 -9.89
N SER A 149 28.70 -7.43 -10.92
CA SER A 149 29.15 -6.17 -11.53
C SER A 149 28.63 -4.90 -10.85
N ILE A 150 27.66 -5.01 -9.93
CA ILE A 150 27.00 -3.86 -9.30
C ILE A 150 27.96 -3.19 -8.32
N LYS A 151 28.07 -1.86 -8.38
CA LYS A 151 28.86 -1.06 -7.45
C LYS A 151 28.02 0.03 -6.78
N VAL A 152 28.25 0.24 -5.49
CA VAL A 152 27.70 1.40 -4.76
C VAL A 152 28.25 2.69 -5.39
N GLY A 153 27.37 3.70 -5.54
CA GLY A 153 27.69 4.99 -6.14
C GLY A 153 27.50 5.06 -7.66
N GLN A 154 27.29 3.94 -8.37
CA GLN A 154 26.97 4.00 -9.80
C GLN A 154 25.53 4.51 -10.02
N GLN A 155 25.29 5.19 -11.14
CA GLN A 155 23.94 5.61 -11.52
C GLN A 155 23.00 4.41 -11.69
N ALA A 156 21.76 4.60 -11.26
CA ALA A 156 20.69 3.62 -11.34
C ALA A 156 19.45 4.27 -11.97
N PHE A 157 18.86 3.58 -12.94
CA PHE A 157 17.72 4.05 -13.72
C PHE A 157 16.55 3.12 -13.51
N ALA A 158 15.46 3.60 -12.94
CA ALA A 158 14.24 2.83 -12.77
C ALA A 158 13.22 3.25 -13.81
N ILE A 159 12.61 2.28 -14.50
CA ILE A 159 11.51 2.51 -15.43
C ILE A 159 10.32 1.67 -14.97
N GLY A 160 9.12 2.23 -14.98
CA GLY A 160 7.92 1.50 -14.58
C GLY A 160 6.62 2.23 -14.87
N ASN A 161 5.56 1.76 -14.22
CA ASN A 161 4.22 2.34 -14.27
C ASN A 161 3.74 2.70 -12.85
N PRO A 162 4.28 3.76 -12.23
CA PRO A 162 3.88 4.13 -10.88
C PRO A 162 2.38 4.49 -10.86
N PHE A 163 1.72 4.06 -9.78
CA PHE A 163 0.29 4.22 -9.53
C PHE A 163 -0.62 3.65 -10.63
N GLY A 164 -0.08 2.82 -11.53
CA GLY A 164 -0.80 2.19 -12.63
C GLY A 164 -1.19 3.12 -13.79
N GLN A 165 -0.81 4.39 -13.74
CA GLN A 165 -1.31 5.43 -14.66
C GLN A 165 -0.20 6.16 -15.44
N PHE A 166 1.06 5.96 -15.08
CA PHE A 166 2.20 6.70 -15.63
C PHE A 166 3.21 5.76 -16.30
N GLN A 167 2.73 4.95 -17.24
CA GLN A 167 3.55 3.96 -17.94
C GLN A 167 4.79 4.61 -18.59
N GLY A 168 5.95 3.99 -18.40
CA GLY A 168 7.21 4.50 -18.96
C GLY A 168 7.84 5.60 -18.11
N THR A 169 7.40 5.81 -16.86
CA THR A 169 8.06 6.78 -15.98
C THR A 169 9.51 6.36 -15.72
N LEU A 170 10.45 7.24 -16.07
CA LEU A 170 11.87 7.13 -15.71
C LEU A 170 12.15 7.90 -14.42
N THR A 171 12.84 7.26 -13.48
CA THR A 171 13.46 7.94 -12.34
C THR A 171 14.94 7.57 -12.27
N VAL A 172 15.77 8.53 -11.86
CA VAL A 172 17.22 8.37 -11.82
C VAL A 172 17.71 8.60 -10.40
N GLY A 173 18.65 7.77 -9.98
CA GLY A 173 19.37 7.89 -8.72
C GLY A 173 20.69 7.14 -8.80
N ILE A 174 21.14 6.59 -7.68
CA ILE A 174 22.34 5.77 -7.58
C ILE A 174 22.04 4.44 -6.87
N VAL A 175 22.99 3.50 -6.96
CA VAL A 175 23.06 2.38 -6.03
C VAL A 175 23.58 2.90 -4.69
N SER A 176 22.70 3.03 -3.70
CA SER A 176 23.02 3.56 -2.36
C SER A 176 23.67 2.50 -1.46
N ARG A 177 23.24 1.24 -1.56
CA ARG A 177 23.76 0.11 -0.77
C ARG A 177 23.52 -1.21 -1.50
N ILE A 178 24.36 -2.22 -1.23
CA ILE A 178 24.15 -3.60 -1.68
C ILE A 178 24.07 -4.49 -0.43
N ASP A 179 23.09 -5.37 -0.38
CA ASP A 179 22.91 -6.39 0.64
C ASP A 179 23.07 -7.78 0.01
N PRO A 180 24.29 -8.36 -0.01
CA PRO A 180 24.55 -9.64 -0.68
C PRO A 180 23.83 -10.81 -0.01
N GLN A 181 23.61 -10.74 1.30
CA GLN A 181 22.94 -11.81 2.04
C GLN A 181 21.48 -11.92 1.63
N ARG A 182 20.77 -10.78 1.56
CA ARG A 182 19.37 -10.73 1.11
C ARG A 182 19.24 -10.72 -0.41
N GLY A 183 20.31 -10.40 -1.12
CA GLY A 183 20.30 -10.24 -2.58
C GLY A 183 19.54 -8.99 -3.02
N LEU A 184 19.66 -7.89 -2.26
CA LEU A 184 18.95 -6.64 -2.50
C LEU A 184 19.91 -5.50 -2.84
N ILE A 185 19.45 -4.61 -3.71
CA ILE A 185 20.03 -3.31 -4.02
C ILE A 185 19.16 -2.26 -3.34
N GLN A 186 19.78 -1.34 -2.62
CA GLN A 186 19.13 -0.11 -2.17
C GLN A 186 19.45 1.01 -3.17
N THR A 187 18.45 1.79 -3.55
CA THR A 187 18.59 2.95 -4.44
C THR A 187 17.78 4.12 -3.92
N ASP A 188 18.22 5.34 -4.22
CA ASP A 188 17.49 6.58 -4.01
C ASP A 188 16.72 7.03 -5.27
N ALA A 189 16.81 6.27 -6.38
CA ALA A 189 15.89 6.44 -7.50
C ALA A 189 14.45 6.31 -6.99
N ALA A 190 13.57 7.21 -7.41
CA ALA A 190 12.20 7.24 -6.92
C ALA A 190 11.43 5.99 -7.40
N ILE A 191 11.20 5.05 -6.47
CA ILE A 191 10.37 3.87 -6.63
C ILE A 191 9.05 4.10 -5.89
N ASN A 192 7.91 3.88 -6.52
CA ASN A 192 6.58 4.00 -5.92
C ASN A 192 5.74 2.75 -6.27
N PRO A 193 4.60 2.52 -5.59
CA PRO A 193 3.65 1.47 -5.99
C PRO A 193 3.41 1.48 -7.49
N GLY A 194 3.44 0.32 -8.15
CA GLY A 194 3.35 0.17 -9.61
C GLY A 194 4.70 0.04 -10.34
N ASN A 195 5.81 0.50 -9.74
CA ASN A 195 7.16 0.22 -10.27
C ASN A 195 7.62 -1.23 -9.99
N SER A 196 6.98 -1.92 -9.04
CA SER A 196 7.29 -3.30 -8.69
C SER A 196 7.25 -4.21 -9.92
N GLY A 197 8.34 -4.95 -10.14
CA GLY A 197 8.59 -5.82 -11.29
C GLY A 197 9.29 -5.14 -12.47
N GLY A 198 9.37 -3.82 -12.46
CA GLY A 198 10.09 -3.02 -13.46
C GLY A 198 11.61 -3.09 -13.29
N PRO A 199 12.38 -2.72 -14.32
CA PRO A 199 13.83 -2.80 -14.27
C PRO A 199 14.46 -1.69 -13.42
N LEU A 200 15.54 -2.05 -12.71
CA LEU A 200 16.61 -1.14 -12.31
C LEU A 200 17.80 -1.38 -13.24
N LEU A 201 18.25 -0.34 -13.94
CA LEU A 201 19.27 -0.42 -14.98
C LEU A 201 20.56 0.31 -14.59
N ASN A 202 21.68 -0.12 -15.16
CA ASN A 202 22.93 0.66 -15.15
C ASN A 202 22.97 1.67 -16.32
N SER A 203 24.03 2.48 -16.39
CA SER A 203 24.25 3.47 -17.47
C SER A 203 24.45 2.87 -18.87
N SER A 204 24.58 1.54 -19.00
CA SER A 204 24.59 0.82 -20.28
C SER A 204 23.21 0.33 -20.71
N GLY A 205 22.17 0.54 -19.88
CA GLY A 205 20.82 0.04 -20.10
C GLY A 205 20.70 -1.47 -19.87
N GLU A 206 21.57 -2.05 -19.04
CA GLU A 206 21.51 -3.47 -18.65
C GLU A 206 20.80 -3.61 -17.29
N LEU A 207 20.01 -4.67 -17.14
CA LEU A 207 19.30 -4.98 -15.90
C LEU A 207 20.29 -5.31 -14.77
N ILE A 208 20.34 -4.45 -13.75
CA ILE A 208 21.08 -4.70 -12.51
C ILE A 208 20.17 -5.17 -11.39
N GLY A 209 18.85 -4.94 -11.46
CA GLY A 209 17.90 -5.50 -10.52
C GLY A 209 16.44 -5.35 -10.95
N VAL A 210 15.53 -5.95 -10.19
CA VAL A 210 14.08 -5.86 -10.38
C VAL A 210 13.48 -5.07 -9.20
N ASN A 211 12.92 -3.89 -9.47
CA ASN A 211 12.33 -3.03 -8.43
C ASN A 211 11.24 -3.81 -7.69
N THR A 212 11.23 -3.81 -6.35
CA THR A 212 10.29 -4.63 -5.56
C THR A 212 9.52 -3.82 -4.53
N SER A 213 10.21 -3.07 -3.69
CA SER A 213 9.62 -2.44 -2.51
C SER A 213 10.28 -1.12 -2.17
N ILE A 214 9.68 -0.39 -1.24
CA ILE A 214 10.22 0.83 -0.65
C ILE A 214 10.19 0.73 0.87
N PHE A 215 11.09 1.46 1.51
CA PHE A 215 10.95 1.78 2.93
C PHE A 215 10.21 3.11 3.07
N THR A 216 9.14 3.14 3.85
CA THR A 216 8.38 4.35 4.16
C THR A 216 8.17 4.47 5.66
N ARG A 217 8.37 5.66 6.23
CA ARG A 217 7.99 5.97 7.62
C ARG A 217 6.70 6.77 7.62
N GLY A 218 5.71 6.35 8.41
CA GLY A 218 4.41 7.03 8.55
C GLY A 218 3.34 6.56 7.55
N GLN A 219 2.14 7.15 7.63
CA GLN A 219 0.94 6.69 6.89
C GLN A 219 0.91 7.09 5.39
N GLY A 220 1.88 7.87 4.89
CA GLY A 220 1.98 8.25 3.49
C GLY A 220 3.00 7.37 2.76
N GLY A 221 2.57 6.22 2.23
CA GLY A 221 3.39 5.20 1.56
C GLY A 221 4.02 5.62 0.21
N GLY A 222 4.71 6.76 0.17
CA GLY A 222 5.47 7.26 -0.98
C GLY A 222 6.97 7.19 -0.77
N ASN A 223 7.73 7.23 -1.87
CA ASN A 223 9.19 7.22 -1.83
C ASN A 223 9.78 8.34 -0.95
N ILE A 224 10.68 7.98 -0.03
CA ILE A 224 11.46 8.92 0.80
C ILE A 224 12.97 8.86 0.50
N GLY A 225 13.35 8.37 -0.69
CA GLY A 225 14.74 8.14 -1.09
C GLY A 225 15.32 6.78 -0.68
N ILE A 226 14.47 5.81 -0.29
CA ILE A 226 14.89 4.45 0.06
C ILE A 226 14.02 3.43 -0.67
N GLY A 227 14.45 3.05 -1.87
CA GLY A 227 13.88 1.97 -2.68
C GLY A 227 14.75 0.71 -2.67
N PHE A 228 14.12 -0.43 -2.93
CA PHE A 228 14.79 -1.72 -3.04
C PHE A 228 14.50 -2.42 -4.36
N ALA A 229 15.53 -3.09 -4.89
CA ALA A 229 15.43 -3.98 -6.03
C ALA A 229 16.10 -5.33 -5.72
N ILE A 230 15.55 -6.42 -6.25
CA ILE A 230 16.19 -7.74 -6.20
C ILE A 230 17.37 -7.72 -7.18
N ALA A 231 18.57 -8.00 -6.68
CA ALA A 231 19.80 -7.92 -7.47
C ALA A 231 19.79 -8.94 -8.63
N VAL A 232 20.39 -8.55 -9.77
CA VAL A 232 20.53 -9.41 -10.95
C VAL A 232 21.22 -10.73 -10.64
N ASP A 233 22.05 -10.79 -9.60
CA ASP A 233 22.71 -12.01 -9.11
C ASP A 233 21.74 -13.16 -8.82
N LYS A 234 20.48 -12.87 -8.48
CA LYS A 234 19.44 -13.90 -8.24
C LYS A 234 18.75 -14.38 -9.52
N VAL A 235 18.84 -13.62 -10.60
CA VAL A 235 18.06 -13.85 -11.83
C VAL A 235 18.54 -15.06 -12.65
N PRO A 236 19.84 -15.30 -12.90
CA PRO A 236 20.29 -16.41 -13.73
C PRO A 236 19.86 -17.79 -13.24
N ALA A 237 20.02 -18.07 -11.94
CA ALA A 237 19.62 -19.35 -11.35
C ALA A 237 18.10 -19.55 -11.45
N PHE A 238 17.33 -18.50 -11.19
CA PHE A 238 15.88 -18.52 -11.34
C PHE A 238 15.45 -18.78 -12.79
N LEU A 239 16.00 -18.06 -13.77
CA LEU A 239 15.67 -18.26 -15.18
C LEU A 239 16.07 -19.66 -15.68
N THR A 240 17.16 -20.22 -15.15
CA THR A 240 17.56 -21.61 -15.43
C THR A 240 16.50 -22.58 -14.92
N ALA A 241 16.03 -22.42 -13.68
CA ALA A 241 14.96 -23.25 -13.13
C ALA A 241 13.65 -23.13 -13.93
N VAL A 242 13.30 -21.94 -14.43
CA VAL A 242 12.12 -21.73 -15.29
C VAL A 242 12.28 -22.49 -16.61
N ARG A 243 13.43 -22.38 -17.27
CA ARG A 243 13.71 -23.04 -18.56
C ARG A 243 13.72 -24.57 -18.45
N GLU A 244 14.21 -25.09 -17.34
CA GLU A 244 14.23 -26.54 -17.05
C GLU A 244 12.89 -27.06 -16.50
N GLY A 245 11.89 -26.19 -16.33
CA GLY A 245 10.58 -26.58 -15.79
C GLY A 245 10.59 -26.95 -14.31
N ARG A 246 11.66 -26.64 -13.58
CA ARG A 246 11.80 -26.88 -12.13
C ARG A 246 11.19 -25.77 -11.27
N ALA A 247 11.05 -24.56 -11.82
CA ALA A 247 10.48 -23.44 -11.09
C ALA A 247 9.01 -23.73 -10.66
N PRO A 248 8.63 -23.39 -9.41
CA PRO A 248 7.25 -23.52 -8.93
C PRO A 248 6.23 -22.83 -9.85
N ARG A 249 5.05 -23.44 -10.02
CA ARG A 249 3.92 -22.89 -10.80
C ARG A 249 2.93 -22.07 -9.98
N VAL A 250 3.10 -22.07 -8.66
CA VAL A 250 2.30 -21.30 -7.71
C VAL A 250 3.25 -20.48 -6.87
N ALA A 251 2.88 -19.23 -6.58
CA ALA A 251 3.68 -18.33 -5.76
C ALA A 251 3.93 -18.97 -4.39
N GLN A 252 5.19 -19.26 -4.08
CA GLN A 252 5.58 -19.69 -2.74
C GLN A 252 5.67 -18.45 -1.86
N ARG A 253 4.72 -18.29 -0.93
CA ARG A 253 4.84 -17.25 0.09
C ARG A 253 5.95 -17.66 1.05
N ARG A 254 7.11 -16.99 1.01
CA ARG A 254 7.98 -16.96 2.18
C ARG A 254 7.21 -16.24 3.27
N SER A 255 7.04 -16.90 4.41
CA SER A 255 6.66 -16.18 5.62
C SER A 255 7.69 -15.06 5.81
N PRO A 256 7.29 -13.81 6.12
CA PRO A 256 8.21 -12.72 6.42
C PRO A 256 9.17 -13.04 7.57
N PHE A 257 8.97 -14.18 8.25
CA PHE A 257 9.73 -14.69 9.37
C PHE A 257 10.58 -15.95 9.06
N GLY A 258 10.78 -16.28 7.78
CA GLY A 258 11.56 -17.45 7.36
C GLY A 258 10.80 -18.77 7.47
N ASN A 259 11.51 -19.90 7.67
CA ASN A 259 10.90 -21.24 7.72
C ASN A 259 10.19 -21.58 9.05
N LYS A 260 10.15 -20.65 10.02
CA LYS A 260 9.49 -20.89 11.30
C LYS A 260 7.97 -20.78 11.15
N SER A 261 7.29 -21.87 11.48
CA SER A 261 5.83 -21.88 11.60
C SER A 261 5.42 -21.22 12.93
N PRO A 262 4.41 -20.34 12.94
CA PRO A 262 3.91 -19.74 14.18
C PRO A 262 3.37 -20.81 15.14
N GLN A 263 3.62 -20.62 16.43
CA GLN A 263 3.01 -21.45 17.46
C GLN A 263 1.52 -21.09 17.59
N LYS A 264 0.64 -22.09 17.64
CA LYS A 264 -0.80 -21.82 17.85
C LYS A 264 -1.04 -21.28 19.25
N LEU A 265 -1.77 -20.17 19.33
CA LEU A 265 -2.20 -19.53 20.56
C LEU A 265 -3.73 -19.64 20.67
N ALA A 266 -4.22 -20.19 21.77
CA ALA A 266 -5.64 -20.38 21.99
C ALA A 266 -6.30 -19.06 22.42
N LEU A 267 -7.41 -18.69 21.77
CA LEU A 267 -8.26 -17.60 22.24
C LEU A 267 -8.82 -17.93 23.63
N ASN A 268 -8.71 -17.00 24.57
CA ASN A 268 -9.13 -17.18 25.96
C ASN A 268 -8.44 -18.37 26.67
N GLY A 269 -7.25 -18.75 26.20
CA GLY A 269 -6.40 -19.72 26.87
C GLY A 269 -5.69 -19.14 28.09
N PRO A 270 -5.00 -19.99 28.88
CA PRO A 270 -4.12 -19.52 29.94
C PRO A 270 -2.98 -18.66 29.37
N ALA A 271 -2.43 -17.77 30.20
CA ALA A 271 -1.23 -17.03 29.83
C ALA A 271 -0.08 -17.98 29.52
N LEU A 272 0.61 -17.71 28.43
CA LEU A 272 1.76 -18.47 27.95
C LEU A 272 3.05 -17.80 28.44
N SER A 273 4.04 -18.59 28.84
CA SER A 273 5.39 -18.10 29.13
C SER A 273 6.30 -18.32 27.93
N GLY A 274 7.08 -17.30 27.57
CA GLY A 274 8.07 -17.36 26.50
C GLY A 274 9.42 -16.80 26.95
N LEU A 275 10.45 -17.01 26.13
CA LEU A 275 11.82 -16.58 26.41
C LEU A 275 12.50 -16.15 25.11
N LEU A 276 12.83 -14.87 25.03
CA LEU A 276 13.65 -14.36 23.93
C LEU A 276 15.14 -14.60 24.23
N THR A 277 15.87 -15.15 23.26
CA THR A 277 17.31 -15.44 23.37
C THR A 277 18.02 -15.15 22.06
N GLU A 278 19.34 -15.29 22.03
CA GLU A 278 20.15 -15.24 20.80
C GLU A 278 19.75 -16.27 19.72
N LYS A 279 18.97 -17.28 20.08
CA LYS A 279 18.42 -18.28 19.15
C LYS A 279 17.00 -17.94 18.65
N SER A 280 16.39 -16.90 19.19
CA SER A 280 15.09 -16.39 18.75
C SER A 280 15.18 -15.77 17.37
N SER A 281 14.02 -15.57 16.73
CA SER A 281 13.99 -14.95 15.41
C SER A 281 14.41 -13.49 15.50
N ILE A 282 15.05 -12.97 14.46
CA ILE A 282 15.52 -11.58 14.42
C ILE A 282 14.69 -10.81 13.42
N LEU A 283 14.05 -9.71 13.86
CA LEU A 283 13.29 -8.87 12.95
C LEU A 283 14.27 -8.14 12.02
N PRO A 284 14.18 -8.32 10.69
CA PRO A 284 15.17 -7.80 9.73
C PRO A 284 15.31 -6.27 9.70
N ALA A 285 14.31 -5.54 10.22
CA ALA A 285 14.21 -4.09 10.17
C ALA A 285 15.04 -3.40 11.26
N ASP A 286 15.10 -3.96 12.46
CA ASP A 286 15.70 -3.33 13.65
C ASP A 286 16.61 -4.28 14.46
N ASN A 287 16.70 -5.56 14.08
CA ASN A 287 17.42 -6.63 14.77
C ASN A 287 16.88 -6.98 16.17
N SER A 288 15.63 -6.68 16.47
CA SER A 288 14.94 -7.15 17.68
C SER A 288 14.71 -8.66 17.69
N PHE A 289 14.63 -9.27 18.87
CA PHE A 289 14.29 -10.70 19.00
C PHE A 289 12.79 -10.87 19.11
N PHE A 290 12.23 -11.84 18.38
CA PHE A 290 10.81 -12.16 18.49
C PHE A 290 10.52 -13.66 18.41
N ASP A 291 9.38 -14.03 18.98
CA ASP A 291 8.70 -15.30 18.77
C ASP A 291 7.40 -15.10 17.98
N LEU A 292 6.96 -16.16 17.30
CA LEU A 292 5.78 -16.14 16.42
C LEU A 292 4.64 -16.95 16.97
N TYR A 293 3.46 -16.33 16.98
CA TYR A 293 2.22 -16.98 17.33
C TYR A 293 1.17 -16.78 16.24
N SER A 294 0.18 -17.66 16.21
CA SER A 294 -0.99 -17.52 15.35
C SER A 294 -2.27 -17.93 16.05
N PHE A 295 -3.38 -17.26 15.72
CA PHE A 295 -4.70 -17.62 16.21
C PHE A 295 -5.76 -17.43 15.11
N GLU A 296 -6.87 -18.15 15.21
CA GLU A 296 -8.03 -17.97 14.32
C GLU A 296 -8.95 -16.88 14.90
N GLY A 297 -9.26 -15.88 14.09
CA GLY A 297 -10.11 -14.74 14.45
C GLY A 297 -11.35 -14.63 13.57
N LYS A 298 -12.39 -13.98 14.11
CA LYS A 298 -13.61 -13.64 13.35
C LYS A 298 -13.77 -12.13 13.20
N ALA A 299 -14.28 -11.69 12.05
CA ALA A 299 -14.63 -10.31 11.77
C ALA A 299 -15.55 -9.75 12.87
N GLY A 300 -15.26 -8.54 13.33
CA GLY A 300 -16.01 -7.87 14.40
C GLY A 300 -15.70 -8.37 15.81
N GLN A 301 -14.91 -9.42 15.99
CA GLN A 301 -14.46 -9.89 17.31
C GLN A 301 -13.47 -8.89 17.92
N GLN A 302 -13.63 -8.54 19.20
CA GLN A 302 -12.65 -7.71 19.89
C GLN A 302 -11.63 -8.60 20.58
N ILE A 303 -10.36 -8.36 20.28
CA ILE A 303 -9.20 -9.06 20.80
C ILE A 303 -8.40 -8.12 21.69
N ILE A 304 -7.96 -8.64 22.83
CA ILE A 304 -7.00 -8.00 23.72
C ILE A 304 -5.80 -8.93 23.83
N ILE A 305 -4.63 -8.44 23.45
CA ILE A 305 -3.36 -9.15 23.54
C ILE A 305 -2.51 -8.39 24.54
N GLU A 306 -1.98 -9.06 25.55
CA GLU A 306 -1.14 -8.44 26.56
C GLU A 306 0.15 -9.23 26.70
N MET A 307 1.28 -8.54 26.60
CA MET A 307 2.62 -9.10 26.79
C MET A 307 3.31 -8.37 27.94
N LYS A 308 3.72 -9.13 28.96
CA LYS A 308 4.37 -8.60 30.16
C LYS A 308 5.77 -9.16 30.33
N SER A 309 6.70 -8.29 30.70
CA SER A 309 8.05 -8.69 31.09
C SER A 309 8.66 -7.71 32.10
N GLN A 310 9.59 -8.22 32.91
CA GLN A 310 10.48 -7.42 33.76
C GLN A 310 11.92 -7.38 33.20
N GLU A 311 12.23 -8.20 32.19
CA GLU A 311 13.59 -8.41 31.67
C GLU A 311 13.79 -7.78 30.29
N ILE A 312 12.74 -7.74 29.49
CA ILE A 312 12.72 -7.06 28.19
C ILE A 312 11.80 -5.85 28.23
N ASP A 313 11.86 -5.06 27.16
CA ASP A 313 10.87 -4.04 26.84
C ASP A 313 9.89 -4.63 25.81
N PRO A 314 8.74 -5.19 26.24
CA PRO A 314 7.76 -5.81 25.35
C PRO A 314 7.30 -4.93 24.19
N TYR A 315 7.20 -5.53 23.01
CA TYR A 315 6.61 -4.91 21.84
C TYR A 315 5.80 -5.94 21.07
N LEU A 316 4.55 -5.62 20.76
CA LEU A 316 3.64 -6.50 20.04
C LEU A 316 3.40 -5.96 18.63
N ILE A 317 3.40 -6.86 17.64
CA ILE A 317 2.95 -6.57 16.27
C ILE A 317 1.92 -7.63 15.87
N LEU A 318 0.74 -7.20 15.47
CA LEU A 318 -0.33 -8.05 14.98
C LEU A 318 -0.53 -7.87 13.48
N LEU A 319 -0.45 -8.98 12.74
CA LEU A 319 -0.73 -9.04 11.31
C LEU A 319 -2.06 -9.75 11.04
N GLY A 320 -2.78 -9.26 10.02
CA GLY A 320 -4.00 -9.88 9.53
C GLY A 320 -3.79 -11.12 8.67
N PRO A 321 -4.88 -11.77 8.21
CA PRO A 321 -4.82 -12.89 7.27
C PRO A 321 -4.11 -12.56 5.94
N ASN A 322 -4.14 -11.29 5.54
CA ASN A 322 -3.41 -10.75 4.39
C ASN A 322 -1.93 -10.44 4.69
N GLN A 323 -1.44 -10.73 5.89
CA GLN A 323 -0.09 -10.43 6.41
C GLN A 323 0.24 -8.94 6.48
N ARG A 324 -0.76 -8.04 6.41
CA ARG A 324 -0.56 -6.62 6.70
C ARG A 324 -0.70 -6.37 8.19
N GLU A 325 0.07 -5.40 8.68
CA GLU A 325 -0.05 -4.95 10.06
C GLU A 325 -1.44 -4.36 10.32
N ILE A 326 -2.02 -4.78 11.44
CA ILE A 326 -3.33 -4.33 11.92
C ILE A 326 -3.17 -3.46 13.16
N ALA A 327 -2.23 -3.81 14.02
CA ALA A 327 -1.93 -3.06 15.22
C ALA A 327 -0.51 -3.39 15.71
N GLN A 328 0.08 -2.44 16.42
CA GLN A 328 1.32 -2.61 17.16
C GLN A 328 1.22 -1.80 18.46
N ASP A 329 1.92 -2.24 19.51
CA ASP A 329 1.95 -1.53 20.79
C ASP A 329 3.21 -1.91 21.57
N ASP A 330 3.93 -0.93 22.11
CA ASP A 330 5.13 -1.05 22.94
C ASP A 330 4.96 -0.46 24.37
N ASP A 331 3.98 0.41 24.61
CA ASP A 331 3.76 1.04 25.93
C ASP A 331 2.29 1.16 26.36
N GLY A 332 1.69 0.02 26.71
CA GLY A 332 0.35 -0.04 27.26
C GLY A 332 0.20 0.68 28.61
N ALA A 333 -0.48 1.83 28.60
CA ALA A 333 -1.06 2.51 29.76
C ALA A 333 -0.10 2.83 30.93
N GLY A 334 1.14 3.26 30.64
CA GLY A 334 2.07 3.80 31.63
C GLY A 334 3.03 2.79 32.28
N SER A 335 3.20 1.61 31.68
CA SER A 335 4.22 0.61 32.04
C SER A 335 4.96 0.10 30.80
N LYS A 336 6.09 -0.59 30.94
CA LYS A 336 6.82 -1.24 29.83
C LYS A 336 6.09 -2.45 29.21
N ASN A 337 4.84 -2.70 29.56
CA ASN A 337 4.11 -3.85 29.04
C ASN A 337 3.35 -3.45 27.78
N ALA A 338 3.36 -4.30 26.76
CA ALA A 338 2.63 -4.08 25.52
C ALA A 338 1.20 -4.63 25.63
N ARG A 339 0.23 -3.88 25.12
CA ARG A 339 -1.18 -4.28 25.06
C ARG A 339 -1.89 -3.79 23.79
N ILE A 340 -2.16 -4.71 22.89
CA ILE A 340 -3.03 -4.46 21.73
C ILE A 340 -4.50 -4.68 22.13
N THR A 341 -5.37 -3.71 21.83
CA THR A 341 -6.83 -3.89 21.86
C THR A 341 -7.40 -3.53 20.49
N VAL A 342 -7.93 -4.51 19.76
CA VAL A 342 -8.37 -4.31 18.37
C VAL A 342 -9.64 -5.08 18.05
N ARG A 343 -10.46 -4.53 17.16
CA ARG A 343 -11.58 -5.26 16.54
C ARG A 343 -11.11 -5.83 15.22
N LEU A 344 -11.25 -7.14 15.04
CA LEU A 344 -10.73 -7.83 13.87
C LEU A 344 -11.53 -7.44 12.61
N PRO A 345 -10.86 -7.06 11.50
CA PRO A 345 -11.55 -6.61 10.30
C PRO A 345 -12.10 -7.74 9.42
N ALA A 346 -11.58 -8.96 9.56
CA ALA A 346 -11.92 -10.08 8.69
C ALA A 346 -11.87 -11.43 9.45
N ASP A 347 -12.45 -12.45 8.85
CA ASP A 347 -12.26 -13.83 9.30
C ASP A 347 -10.88 -14.35 8.83
N GLY A 348 -10.26 -15.21 9.64
CA GLY A 348 -9.10 -16.00 9.23
C GLY A 348 -7.98 -16.07 10.26
N THR A 349 -6.82 -16.54 9.82
CA THR A 349 -5.63 -16.70 10.66
C THR A 349 -4.89 -15.38 10.82
N TYR A 350 -4.66 -14.97 12.06
CA TYR A 350 -3.86 -13.81 12.43
C TYR A 350 -2.47 -14.26 12.90
N THR A 351 -1.45 -13.46 12.61
CA THR A 351 -0.07 -13.70 13.07
C THR A 351 0.32 -12.65 14.09
N LEU A 352 0.89 -13.07 15.22
CA LEU A 352 1.34 -12.20 16.29
C LEU A 352 2.85 -12.37 16.49
N LEU A 353 3.57 -11.26 16.54
CA LEU A 353 4.96 -11.22 16.97
C LEU A 353 5.00 -10.78 18.43
N ALA A 354 5.56 -11.64 19.29
CA ALA A 354 5.96 -11.25 20.64
C ALA A 354 7.42 -10.82 20.58
N ASN A 355 7.66 -9.51 20.51
CA ASN A 355 8.95 -8.92 20.18
C ASN A 355 9.55 -8.18 21.38
N SER A 356 10.86 -7.97 21.35
CA SER A 356 11.52 -6.95 22.18
C SER A 356 11.59 -5.62 21.43
N TYR A 357 11.38 -4.51 22.12
CA TYR A 357 11.56 -3.19 21.51
C TYR A 357 13.04 -2.93 21.15
N GLN A 358 13.96 -3.33 22.04
CA GLN A 358 15.39 -3.16 21.82
C GLN A 358 15.99 -4.28 20.96
N ALA A 359 16.96 -3.92 20.13
CA ALA A 359 17.71 -4.86 19.30
C ALA A 359 18.41 -5.91 20.18
N ARG A 360 18.23 -7.19 19.82
CA ARG A 360 18.87 -8.35 20.48
C ARG A 360 18.65 -8.44 22.01
N GLN A 361 17.57 -7.87 22.52
CA GLN A 361 17.26 -7.95 23.95
C GLN A 361 16.68 -9.32 24.29
N SER A 362 17.34 -10.03 25.21
CA SER A 362 16.92 -11.36 25.68
C SER A 362 16.23 -11.26 27.04
N GLY A 363 15.24 -12.10 27.28
CA GLY A 363 14.57 -12.18 28.57
C GLY A 363 13.21 -12.87 28.50
N ALA A 364 12.71 -13.26 29.67
CA ALA A 364 11.44 -13.96 29.81
C ALA A 364 10.25 -13.01 29.64
N TYR A 365 9.14 -13.53 29.09
CA TYR A 365 7.88 -12.79 29.00
C TYR A 365 6.69 -13.70 29.24
N THR A 366 5.55 -13.08 29.53
CA THR A 366 4.24 -13.74 29.54
C THR A 366 3.34 -13.11 28.49
N LEU A 367 2.52 -13.93 27.83
CA LEU A 367 1.63 -13.52 26.75
C LEU A 367 0.23 -14.04 27.02
N GLU A 368 -0.76 -13.15 27.01
CA GLU A 368 -2.17 -13.49 27.21
C GLU A 368 -3.00 -12.99 26.03
N LEU A 369 -3.89 -13.84 25.52
CA LEU A 369 -4.78 -13.54 24.40
C LEU A 369 -6.24 -13.74 24.83
N LYS A 370 -6.96 -12.63 24.97
CA LYS A 370 -8.38 -12.60 25.31
C LYS A 370 -9.20 -12.17 24.12
N ALA A 371 -10.34 -12.81 23.94
CA ALA A 371 -11.32 -12.47 22.95
C ALA A 371 -12.69 -12.39 23.60
N SER A 372 -13.38 -11.27 23.43
CA SER A 372 -14.83 -11.26 23.67
C SER A 372 -15.52 -11.98 22.52
N ALA A 373 -16.70 -12.56 22.78
CA ALA A 373 -17.58 -12.98 21.69
C ALA A 373 -17.77 -11.79 20.75
N PRO A 374 -17.89 -12.00 19.42
CA PRO A 374 -18.30 -10.93 18.52
C PRO A 374 -19.57 -10.37 19.12
N THR A 375 -19.47 -9.13 19.63
CA THR A 375 -20.62 -8.46 20.24
C THR A 375 -21.72 -8.53 19.21
N GLN A 376 -22.89 -9.07 19.58
CA GLN A 376 -24.10 -8.92 18.77
C GLN A 376 -24.11 -7.50 18.22
N PRO A 377 -24.42 -7.31 16.93
CA PRO A 377 -24.27 -6.01 16.28
C PRO A 377 -24.90 -4.96 17.19
N SER A 378 -24.14 -3.93 17.57
CA SER A 378 -24.73 -2.78 18.23
C SER A 378 -25.92 -2.37 17.38
N ARG A 379 -27.08 -2.20 18.02
CA ARG A 379 -28.29 -1.75 17.33
C ARG A 379 -27.89 -0.52 16.55
N ALA A 380 -28.09 -0.53 15.24
CA ALA A 380 -27.65 0.54 14.38
C ALA A 380 -28.19 1.87 14.93
N ILE A 381 -27.28 2.81 15.19
CA ILE A 381 -27.60 4.19 15.56
C ILE A 381 -28.39 4.81 14.40
N LEU A 382 -27.99 4.48 13.17
CA LEU A 382 -28.66 4.87 11.94
C LEU A 382 -28.47 3.74 10.92
N GLN A 383 -29.54 3.37 10.20
CA GLN A 383 -29.45 2.48 9.03
C GLN A 383 -30.37 3.02 7.94
N GLU A 384 -29.79 3.34 6.80
CA GLU A 384 -30.47 4.07 5.71
C GLU A 384 -30.14 3.44 4.37
N GLN A 385 -31.15 3.34 3.50
CA GLN A 385 -30.95 3.03 2.08
C GLN A 385 -31.26 4.28 1.26
N GLY A 386 -30.33 4.70 0.42
CA GLY A 386 -30.45 5.92 -0.35
C GLY A 386 -29.95 5.78 -1.78
N ALA A 387 -30.02 6.88 -2.53
CA ALA A 387 -29.44 6.96 -3.85
C ALA A 387 -28.91 8.37 -4.16
N LEU A 388 -27.77 8.41 -4.86
CA LEU A 388 -27.21 9.61 -5.47
C LEU A 388 -27.76 9.71 -6.90
N VAL A 389 -28.66 10.67 -7.13
CA VAL A 389 -29.38 10.83 -8.40
C VAL A 389 -29.06 12.18 -9.06
N ALA A 390 -29.18 12.22 -10.39
CA ALA A 390 -28.97 13.46 -11.14
C ALA A 390 -29.94 14.57 -10.68
N GLY A 391 -29.43 15.80 -10.56
CA GLY A 391 -30.17 16.94 -9.99
C GLY A 391 -30.17 17.01 -8.45
N GLY A 392 -29.53 16.04 -7.78
CA GLY A 392 -29.29 16.09 -6.34
C GLY A 392 -28.26 17.15 -5.91
N PRO A 393 -28.10 17.38 -4.59
CA PRO A 393 -27.12 18.32 -4.09
C PRO A 393 -25.71 17.83 -4.41
N VAL A 394 -24.86 18.76 -4.86
CA VAL A 394 -23.47 18.48 -5.23
C VAL A 394 -22.52 19.28 -4.35
N LEU A 395 -21.36 18.70 -4.03
CA LEU A 395 -20.33 19.40 -3.28
C LEU A 395 -19.80 20.58 -4.13
N PRO A 396 -19.64 21.78 -3.53
CA PRO A 396 -19.16 22.94 -4.28
C PRO A 396 -17.77 22.74 -4.88
N SER A 397 -16.91 21.99 -4.19
CA SER A 397 -15.50 21.77 -4.52
C SER A 397 -15.30 20.94 -5.78
N ASP A 398 -16.03 19.84 -5.95
CA ASP A 398 -15.76 18.86 -7.01
C ASP A 398 -17.01 18.44 -7.81
N LYS A 399 -18.17 19.01 -7.49
CA LYS A 399 -19.46 18.69 -8.11
C LYS A 399 -19.95 17.25 -7.93
N SER A 400 -19.34 16.48 -7.02
CA SER A 400 -19.82 15.14 -6.68
C SER A 400 -21.14 15.20 -5.92
N LEU A 401 -22.04 14.27 -6.23
CA LEU A 401 -23.33 14.16 -5.53
C LEU A 401 -23.10 13.70 -4.10
N TYR A 402 -23.83 14.30 -3.17
CA TYR A 402 -23.78 13.89 -1.76
C TYR A 402 -25.15 13.81 -1.12
N ARG A 403 -25.22 13.15 0.03
CA ARG A 403 -26.33 13.17 0.96
C ARG A 403 -25.79 13.35 2.37
N GLU A 404 -26.59 13.94 3.24
CA GLU A 404 -26.21 14.15 4.64
C GLU A 404 -27.16 13.43 5.57
N TYR A 405 -26.58 12.86 6.61
CA TYR A 405 -27.26 12.20 7.70
C TYR A 405 -26.74 12.74 9.03
N THR A 406 -27.53 12.61 10.09
CA THR A 406 -27.12 13.04 11.43
C THR A 406 -27.46 12.00 12.48
N PHE A 407 -26.68 11.95 13.55
CA PHE A 407 -26.96 11.13 14.72
C PHE A 407 -26.45 11.80 16.01
N GLU A 408 -27.00 11.41 17.16
CA GLU A 408 -26.54 11.87 18.47
C GLU A 408 -25.45 10.94 19.02
N GLY A 409 -24.32 11.50 19.41
CA GLY A 409 -23.17 10.77 19.96
C GLY A 409 -22.73 11.28 21.33
N ARG A 410 -22.07 10.44 22.12
CA ARG A 410 -21.50 10.80 23.42
C ARG A 410 -19.98 10.89 23.35
N SER A 411 -19.38 11.80 24.13
CA SER A 411 -17.92 11.87 24.25
C SER A 411 -17.35 10.52 24.71
N GLY A 412 -16.29 10.06 24.04
CA GLY A 412 -15.66 8.77 24.28
C GLY A 412 -16.40 7.57 23.68
N GLN A 413 -17.56 7.75 23.05
CA GLN A 413 -18.25 6.68 22.33
C GLN A 413 -17.48 6.35 21.04
N SER A 414 -17.13 5.09 20.83
CA SER A 414 -16.64 4.64 19.52
C SER A 414 -17.81 4.32 18.61
N VAL A 415 -17.76 4.84 17.38
CA VAL A 415 -18.74 4.56 16.34
C VAL A 415 -18.07 4.01 15.09
N SER A 416 -18.78 3.14 14.39
CA SER A 416 -18.40 2.66 13.06
C SER A 416 -19.42 3.10 12.02
N ILE A 417 -18.93 3.56 10.87
CA ILE A 417 -19.73 4.01 9.74
C ILE A 417 -19.36 3.13 8.55
N SER A 418 -20.34 2.48 7.96
CA SER A 418 -20.19 1.67 6.75
C SER A 418 -21.10 2.22 5.67
N LEU A 419 -20.52 2.48 4.50
CA LEU A 419 -21.23 2.92 3.30
C LEU A 419 -20.95 1.92 2.19
N GLU A 420 -21.98 1.19 1.78
CA GLU A 420 -21.88 0.17 0.74
C GLU A 420 -22.59 0.65 -0.53
N SER A 421 -21.93 0.50 -1.68
CA SER A 421 -22.51 0.81 -2.99
C SER A 421 -21.94 -0.12 -4.05
N THR A 422 -22.83 -0.68 -4.88
CA THR A 422 -22.43 -1.41 -6.10
C THR A 422 -22.32 -0.50 -7.31
N ASP A 423 -22.88 0.72 -7.20
CA ASP A 423 -23.16 1.57 -8.35
C ASP A 423 -22.10 2.68 -8.51
N PHE A 424 -21.40 3.03 -7.44
CA PHE A 424 -20.36 4.06 -7.44
C PHE A 424 -19.30 3.78 -6.38
N ASP A 425 -18.16 4.47 -6.50
CA ASP A 425 -17.09 4.41 -5.52
C ASP A 425 -17.43 5.24 -4.28
N ALA A 426 -17.63 4.56 -3.14
CA ALA A 426 -18.20 5.15 -1.96
C ALA A 426 -17.19 6.02 -1.22
N TYR A 427 -17.63 7.15 -0.70
CA TYR A 427 -16.81 7.99 0.16
C TYR A 427 -17.67 8.51 1.31
N VAL A 428 -17.13 8.47 2.53
CA VAL A 428 -17.81 8.92 3.74
C VAL A 428 -16.95 9.89 4.53
N ALA A 429 -17.57 10.96 5.04
CA ALA A 429 -16.94 11.91 5.95
C ALA A 429 -17.83 12.18 7.17
N ILE A 430 -17.24 12.32 8.36
CA ILE A 430 -17.95 12.68 9.59
C ILE A 430 -17.44 14.01 10.15
N PHE A 431 -18.39 14.87 10.51
CA PHE A 431 -18.17 16.17 11.13
C PHE A 431 -18.71 16.17 12.56
N GLY A 432 -17.95 16.78 13.46
CA GLY A 432 -18.34 16.95 14.85
C GLY A 432 -19.41 18.03 15.06
N PRO A 433 -19.95 18.16 16.29
CA PRO A 433 -20.96 19.17 16.62
C PRO A 433 -20.52 20.63 16.37
N ASN A 434 -19.21 20.87 16.37
CA ASN A 434 -18.60 22.16 16.06
C ASN A 434 -18.38 22.41 14.55
N GLY A 435 -18.83 21.48 13.69
CA GLY A 435 -18.65 21.55 12.24
C GLY A 435 -17.26 21.16 11.74
N ARG A 436 -16.34 20.73 12.62
CA ARG A 436 -15.00 20.30 12.23
C ARG A 436 -15.03 18.87 11.66
N LEU A 437 -14.33 18.63 10.56
CA LEU A 437 -14.09 17.29 10.03
C LEU A 437 -13.30 16.46 11.05
N LEU A 438 -13.81 15.27 11.37
CA LEU A 438 -13.18 14.36 12.33
C LEU A 438 -12.54 13.15 11.65
N GLY A 439 -13.04 12.75 10.48
CA GLY A 439 -12.47 11.68 9.68
C GLY A 439 -13.22 11.50 8.38
N GLU A 440 -12.53 10.93 7.39
CA GLU A 440 -13.05 10.60 6.08
C GLU A 440 -12.38 9.31 5.58
N ASN A 441 -13.09 8.52 4.77
CA ASN A 441 -12.52 7.35 4.12
C ASN A 441 -13.32 7.01 2.85
N ASP A 442 -12.61 6.57 1.81
CA ASP A 442 -13.14 6.00 0.57
C ASP A 442 -13.14 4.47 0.58
N ASP A 443 -12.18 3.81 1.24
CA ASP A 443 -12.01 2.36 1.09
C ASP A 443 -12.12 1.58 2.41
N ALA A 444 -13.08 0.67 2.49
CA ALA A 444 -13.27 -0.30 3.57
C ALA A 444 -12.23 -1.43 3.51
N SER A 445 -11.68 -1.68 2.32
CA SER A 445 -10.55 -2.56 2.06
C SER A 445 -10.06 -2.35 0.61
N ASP A 446 -8.81 -2.71 0.31
CA ASP A 446 -8.21 -2.74 -1.04
C ASP A 446 -8.97 -3.55 -2.13
N SER A 447 -10.10 -4.17 -1.80
CA SER A 447 -10.87 -5.02 -2.71
C SER A 447 -12.34 -4.60 -2.89
N THR A 448 -12.76 -3.52 -2.25
CA THR A 448 -14.16 -3.07 -2.24
C THR A 448 -14.24 -1.57 -2.44
N LYS A 449 -15.11 -1.11 -3.34
CA LYS A 449 -15.52 0.29 -3.55
C LYS A 449 -16.44 0.84 -2.45
N ASN A 450 -16.44 0.19 -1.29
CA ASN A 450 -17.27 0.53 -0.14
C ASN A 450 -16.41 1.34 0.81
N ALA A 451 -16.98 2.27 1.56
CA ALA A 451 -16.24 3.04 2.55
C ALA A 451 -16.53 2.55 3.98
N PHE A 452 -15.51 2.55 4.83
CA PHE A 452 -15.64 2.22 6.25
C PHE A 452 -14.81 3.16 7.12
N LEU A 453 -15.41 3.71 8.18
CA LEU A 453 -14.72 4.57 9.13
C LEU A 453 -15.02 4.12 10.55
N SER A 454 -14.00 4.03 11.40
CA SER A 454 -14.16 3.81 12.84
C SER A 454 -13.53 4.97 13.59
N ILE A 455 -14.29 5.61 14.48
CA ILE A 455 -13.84 6.81 15.19
C ILE A 455 -14.37 6.87 16.62
N THR A 456 -13.54 7.36 17.54
CA THR A 456 -13.97 7.71 18.90
C THR A 456 -14.40 9.17 18.93
N LEU A 457 -15.64 9.40 19.34
CA LEU A 457 -16.28 10.71 19.33
C LEU A 457 -15.65 11.64 20.39
N PRO A 458 -15.10 12.81 20.01
CA PRO A 458 -14.38 13.69 20.94
C PRO A 458 -15.30 14.49 21.87
N ALA A 459 -16.59 14.58 21.57
CA ALA A 459 -17.55 15.37 22.33
C ALA A 459 -18.95 14.75 22.32
N THR A 460 -19.78 15.09 23.29
CA THR A 460 -21.21 14.75 23.25
C THR A 460 -21.96 15.76 22.38
N GLY A 461 -22.82 15.30 21.48
CA GLY A 461 -23.69 16.16 20.66
C GLY A 461 -24.05 15.52 19.32
N ARG A 462 -24.62 16.35 18.43
CA ARG A 462 -25.06 15.93 17.10
C ARG A 462 -23.93 15.89 16.09
N TYR A 463 -23.72 14.73 15.49
CA TYR A 463 -22.73 14.50 14.43
C TYR A 463 -23.39 14.50 13.06
N ARG A 464 -22.62 14.87 12.04
CA ARG A 464 -23.07 14.91 10.65
C ARG A 464 -22.20 13.98 9.80
N VAL A 465 -22.84 13.08 9.05
CA VAL A 465 -22.19 12.16 8.12
C VAL A 465 -22.57 12.55 6.71
N VAL A 466 -21.56 12.83 5.89
CA VAL A 466 -21.69 13.08 4.46
C VAL A 466 -21.37 11.78 3.74
N VAL A 467 -22.30 11.32 2.90
CA VAL A 467 -22.08 10.22 1.96
C VAL A 467 -22.00 10.81 0.56
N ASN A 468 -20.97 10.48 -0.20
CA ASN A 468 -20.81 10.96 -1.57
C ASN A 468 -20.13 9.90 -2.43
N ALA A 469 -20.22 10.09 -3.74
CA ALA A 469 -19.35 9.35 -4.66
C ALA A 469 -17.94 9.95 -4.63
N TYR A 470 -16.92 9.13 -4.85
CA TYR A 470 -15.55 9.60 -4.96
C TYR A 470 -15.40 10.61 -6.12
N ASP A 471 -16.03 10.34 -7.25
CA ASP A 471 -15.99 11.20 -8.45
C ASP A 471 -17.33 11.91 -8.77
N ALA A 472 -17.27 12.91 -9.64
CA ALA A 472 -18.42 13.74 -10.04
C ALA A 472 -19.47 13.00 -10.90
N SER A 473 -19.13 11.83 -11.43
CA SER A 473 -20.01 11.00 -12.28
C SER A 473 -20.78 9.94 -11.49
N GLY A 474 -20.30 9.59 -10.30
CA GLY A 474 -20.86 8.55 -9.45
C GLY A 474 -22.30 8.81 -9.06
N ARG A 475 -23.16 7.83 -9.37
CA ARG A 475 -24.61 7.84 -9.17
C ARG A 475 -25.07 6.43 -8.87
N GLY A 476 -26.18 6.31 -8.15
CA GLY A 476 -26.80 5.02 -7.85
C GLY A 476 -27.09 4.82 -6.38
N ARG A 477 -27.46 3.59 -6.02
CA ARG A 477 -27.96 3.22 -4.70
C ARG A 477 -26.83 2.95 -3.72
N TYR A 478 -27.10 3.20 -2.44
CA TYR A 478 -26.19 2.87 -1.35
C TYR A 478 -26.94 2.43 -0.10
N ALA A 479 -26.23 1.73 0.78
CA ALA A 479 -26.67 1.43 2.14
C ALA A 479 -25.68 2.07 3.14
N LEU A 480 -26.18 2.92 4.02
CA LEU A 480 -25.43 3.54 5.10
C LEU A 480 -25.81 2.88 6.42
N THR A 481 -24.81 2.49 7.21
CA THR A 481 -25.02 2.01 8.58
C THR A 481 -24.06 2.69 9.54
N ILE A 482 -24.57 3.24 10.64
CA ILE A 482 -23.82 3.82 11.76
C ILE A 482 -24.09 2.97 13.01
N ARG A 483 -23.03 2.59 13.73
CA ARG A 483 -23.10 1.62 14.84
C ARG A 483 -22.26 1.99 16.04
#